data_AF-A0A7X3KHM4-F1
#
_entry.id   AF-A0A7X3KHM4-F1
#
_cell.length_a   1.000
_cell.length_b   1.000
_cell.length_c   1.000
_cell.angle_alpha   90.00
_cell.angle_beta   90.00
_cell.angle_gamma   90.00
#
_symmetry.space_group_name_H-M   'P 1'
#
loop_
_entity.id
_entity.type
_entity.pdbx_description
1 polymer ?
#
loop_
_entity_poly.entity_id
_entity_poly.type
_entity_poly.pdbx_seq_one_letter_code
_entity_poly.pdbx_strand_id
1 'polypeptide(L)'
;MRAFDISRLMDAQFMERHNYDPYNDLEYTINSKQPALRALINEHLVDYVHILDIGIAAVINLHEMLVNSKLVETEITFVVLTAKITGNLLSIRNMMYAGMMDSIKCLQRPMIESIDIYYAALASKDFASGYGNITEMYDNKDFWKKNIKDKKVYKNFRTFFESIGVDSSIQKKFFKKREQNQEFFSNSLHSSFNSAFAAYTMPNIDFSSYSSDVFGKITTAYPKMLVELLSEVISFLQINSHAITNEIILASYNEGLKTLFFHNYSKMEALIESFGPKLVELTNEIQEAFHDAEVENWV
;
A
#
# COMPACT_ATOMS: atom_id res chain seq x y z
N MET A 1 -23.62 26.19 -22.86
CA MET A 1 -22.78 26.82 -21.81
C MET A 1 -22.30 25.71 -20.89
N ARG A 2 -20.99 25.54 -20.70
CA ARG A 2 -20.47 24.47 -19.83
C ARG A 2 -20.63 24.85 -18.36
N ALA A 3 -20.60 23.87 -17.46
CA ALA A 3 -20.62 24.12 -16.02
C ALA A 3 -19.51 25.10 -15.58
N PHE A 4 -18.32 24.98 -16.19
CA PHE A 4 -17.21 25.91 -16.01
C PHE A 4 -17.58 27.36 -16.35
N ASP A 5 -18.24 27.59 -17.49
CA ASP A 5 -18.62 28.94 -17.93
C ASP A 5 -19.65 29.57 -16.98
N ILE A 6 -20.60 28.76 -16.49
CA ILE A 6 -21.62 29.19 -15.52
C ILE A 6 -20.95 29.51 -14.17
N SER A 7 -20.03 28.68 -13.69
CA SER A 7 -19.28 28.91 -12.45
C SER A 7 -18.54 30.24 -12.48
N ARG A 8 -17.82 30.55 -13.57
CA ARG A 8 -17.08 31.82 -13.69
C ARG A 8 -17.98 33.04 -13.66
N LEU A 9 -19.19 32.95 -14.22
CA LEU A 9 -20.18 34.04 -14.14
C LEU A 9 -20.66 34.23 -12.69
N MET A 10 -20.90 33.13 -11.96
CA MET A 10 -21.25 33.19 -10.54
C MET A 10 -20.12 33.77 -9.69
N ASP A 11 -18.87 33.37 -9.95
CA ASP A 11 -17.68 33.87 -9.27
C ASP A 11 -17.49 35.37 -9.51
N ALA A 12 -17.68 35.83 -10.75
CA ALA A 12 -17.62 37.26 -11.08
C ALA A 12 -18.69 38.08 -10.35
N GLN A 13 -19.93 37.58 -10.29
CA GLN A 13 -21.01 38.22 -9.52
C GLN A 13 -20.73 38.24 -8.01
N PHE A 14 -20.15 37.16 -7.47
CA PHE A 14 -19.74 37.10 -6.07
C PHE A 14 -18.64 38.13 -5.78
N MET A 15 -17.61 38.20 -6.64
CA MET A 15 -16.52 39.17 -6.52
C MET A 15 -17.02 40.62 -6.58
N GLU A 16 -17.94 40.93 -7.51
CA GLU A 16 -18.54 42.27 -7.62
C GLU A 16 -19.29 42.67 -6.35
N ARG A 17 -20.00 41.73 -5.71
CA ARG A 17 -20.82 41.99 -4.52
C ARG A 17 -20.02 42.05 -3.22
N HIS A 18 -19.00 41.19 -3.09
CA HIS A 18 -18.33 40.96 -1.81
C HIS A 18 -16.87 41.43 -1.80
N ASN A 19 -16.29 41.79 -2.95
CA ASN A 19 -14.88 42.18 -3.10
C ASN A 19 -13.90 41.12 -2.59
N TYR A 20 -14.26 39.84 -2.73
CA TYR A 20 -13.41 38.67 -2.49
C TYR A 20 -13.37 37.83 -3.76
N ASP A 21 -12.19 37.36 -4.14
CA ASP A 21 -12.04 36.40 -5.23
C ASP A 21 -12.38 34.99 -4.71
N PRO A 22 -13.47 34.36 -5.17
CA PRO A 22 -13.82 33.01 -4.76
C PRO A 22 -13.04 31.95 -5.55
N TYR A 23 -12.30 32.34 -6.60
CA TYR A 23 -11.59 31.42 -7.46
C TYR A 23 -10.42 30.79 -6.70
N ASN A 24 -10.45 29.46 -6.62
CA ASN A 24 -9.36 28.66 -6.11
C ASN A 24 -8.87 27.73 -7.22
N ASP A 25 -7.72 28.06 -7.81
CA ASP A 25 -7.03 27.17 -8.74
C ASP A 25 -6.37 26.02 -7.96
N LEU A 26 -7.16 24.97 -7.74
CA LEU A 26 -6.71 23.77 -7.03
C LEU A 26 -5.55 23.08 -7.74
N GLU A 27 -5.55 23.07 -9.07
CA GLU A 27 -4.48 22.43 -9.84
C GLU A 27 -3.17 23.20 -9.66
N TYR A 28 -3.20 24.53 -9.81
CA TYR A 28 -2.04 25.38 -9.51
C TYR A 28 -1.57 25.19 -8.07
N THR A 29 -2.49 25.21 -7.10
CA THR A 29 -2.17 25.08 -5.67
C THR A 29 -1.47 23.75 -5.38
N ILE A 30 -2.04 22.63 -5.84
CA ILE A 30 -1.45 21.29 -5.68
C ILE A 30 -0.08 21.24 -6.35
N ASN A 31 0.03 21.69 -7.60
CA ASN A 31 1.27 21.62 -8.36
C ASN A 31 2.38 22.50 -7.76
N SER A 32 2.03 23.64 -7.15
CA SER A 32 2.99 24.54 -6.49
C SER A 32 3.64 23.91 -5.24
N LYS A 33 2.96 22.94 -4.60
CA LYS A 33 3.43 22.27 -3.38
C LYS A 33 4.29 21.05 -3.65
N GLN A 34 4.07 20.36 -4.77
CA GLN A 34 4.78 19.12 -5.11
C GLN A 34 6.31 19.23 -5.08
N PRO A 35 6.97 20.30 -5.56
CA PRO A 35 8.42 20.39 -5.52
C PRO A 35 9.01 20.28 -4.12
N ALA A 36 8.39 20.94 -3.12
CA ALA A 36 8.84 20.91 -1.73
C ALA A 36 8.64 19.52 -1.11
N LEU A 37 7.49 18.87 -1.35
CA LEU A 37 7.23 17.51 -0.88
C LEU A 37 8.22 16.50 -1.49
N ARG A 38 8.53 16.65 -2.79
CA ARG A 38 9.54 15.83 -3.47
C ARG A 38 10.94 16.07 -2.93
N ALA A 39 11.29 17.31 -2.58
CA ALA A 39 12.59 17.61 -1.98
C ALA A 39 12.76 16.87 -0.64
N LEU A 40 11.75 16.90 0.24
CA LEU A 40 11.79 16.16 1.51
C LEU A 40 11.90 14.64 1.31
N ILE A 41 11.16 14.07 0.35
CA ILE A 41 11.33 12.65 0.01
C ILE A 41 12.73 12.37 -0.52
N ASN A 42 13.25 13.22 -1.40
CA ASN A 42 14.55 13.03 -2.00
C ASN A 42 15.69 13.12 -0.97
N GLU A 43 15.53 13.99 0.02
CA GLU A 43 16.50 14.20 1.10
C GLU A 43 16.52 13.04 2.10
N HIS A 44 15.34 12.56 2.52
CA HIS A 44 15.25 11.63 3.65
C HIS A 44 14.88 10.19 3.28
N LEU A 45 14.20 9.99 2.15
CA LEU A 45 13.50 8.74 1.86
C LEU A 45 13.79 8.13 0.46
N VAL A 46 14.62 8.78 -0.36
CA VAL A 46 14.78 8.42 -1.79
C VAL A 46 15.18 6.97 -2.00
N ASP A 47 16.10 6.45 -1.18
CA ASP A 47 16.58 5.08 -1.29
C ASP A 47 15.45 4.08 -1.04
N TYR A 48 14.62 4.33 -0.03
CA TYR A 48 13.51 3.46 0.33
C TYR A 48 12.37 3.51 -0.69
N VAL A 49 12.13 4.68 -1.28
CA VAL A 49 11.21 4.82 -2.41
C VAL A 49 11.74 4.09 -3.65
N HIS A 50 13.05 4.12 -3.88
CA HIS A 50 13.66 3.35 -4.96
C HIS A 50 13.51 1.84 -4.75
N ILE A 51 13.70 1.35 -3.51
CA ILE A 51 13.45 -0.06 -3.16
C ILE A 51 11.98 -0.42 -3.41
N LEU A 52 11.04 0.45 -3.05
CA LEU A 52 9.63 0.26 -3.36
C LEU A 52 9.38 0.18 -4.87
N ASP A 53 9.96 1.08 -5.67
CA ASP A 53 9.82 1.06 -7.13
C ASP A 53 10.34 -0.26 -7.75
N ILE A 54 11.41 -0.84 -7.21
CA ILE A 54 11.90 -2.18 -7.61
C ILE A 54 10.89 -3.28 -7.24
N GLY A 55 10.33 -3.20 -6.03
CA GLY A 55 9.30 -4.13 -5.58
C GLY A 55 8.04 -4.07 -6.46
N ILE A 56 7.60 -2.86 -6.81
CA ILE A 56 6.49 -2.64 -7.74
C ILE A 56 6.81 -3.26 -9.11
N ALA A 57 8.01 -3.05 -9.64
CA ALA A 57 8.43 -3.65 -10.90
C ALA A 57 8.41 -5.19 -10.84
N ALA A 58 8.82 -5.80 -9.73
CA ALA A 58 8.70 -7.25 -9.53
C ALA A 58 7.23 -7.71 -9.53
N VAL A 59 6.33 -6.99 -8.86
CA VAL A 59 4.89 -7.32 -8.86
C VAL A 59 4.27 -7.16 -10.25
N ILE A 60 4.68 -6.16 -11.03
CA ILE A 60 4.26 -5.99 -12.43
C ILE A 60 4.74 -7.18 -13.27
N ASN A 61 6.01 -7.58 -13.16
CA ASN A 61 6.52 -8.75 -13.87
C ASN A 61 5.74 -10.02 -13.51
N LEU A 62 5.41 -10.22 -12.22
CA LEU A 62 4.56 -11.32 -11.77
C LEU A 62 3.17 -11.26 -12.40
N HIS A 63 2.55 -10.08 -12.44
CA HIS A 63 1.25 -9.91 -13.08
C HIS A 63 1.31 -10.25 -14.58
N GLU A 64 2.32 -9.76 -15.30
CA GLU A 64 2.52 -10.06 -16.71
C GLU A 64 2.77 -11.55 -16.95
N MET A 65 3.51 -12.23 -16.06
CA MET A 65 3.69 -13.68 -16.11
C MET A 65 2.35 -14.43 -16.04
N LEU A 66 1.45 -14.00 -15.15
CA LEU A 66 0.13 -14.61 -14.96
C LEU A 66 -0.83 -14.29 -16.11
N VAL A 67 -0.77 -13.08 -16.68
CA VAL A 67 -1.60 -12.71 -17.83
C VAL A 67 -1.20 -13.49 -19.09
N ASN A 68 0.09 -13.75 -19.26
CA ASN A 68 0.62 -14.47 -20.42
C ASN A 68 0.57 -16.00 -20.29
N SER A 69 0.02 -16.56 -19.19
CA SER A 69 -0.22 -17.99 -19.06
C SER A 69 -1.49 -18.42 -19.81
N LYS A 70 -1.62 -19.72 -20.10
CA LYS A 70 -2.86 -20.28 -20.66
C LYS A 70 -3.95 -20.31 -19.58
N LEU A 71 -4.72 -19.22 -19.50
CA LEU A 71 -5.77 -19.00 -18.48
C LEU A 71 -6.70 -20.22 -18.29
N VAL A 72 -6.58 -20.87 -17.14
CA VAL A 72 -7.65 -21.68 -16.52
C VAL A 72 -8.35 -20.89 -15.41
N GLU A 73 -9.52 -21.32 -14.96
CA GLU A 73 -10.37 -20.58 -14.01
C GLU A 73 -9.68 -20.30 -12.65
N THR A 74 -8.73 -21.12 -12.22
CA THR A 74 -7.91 -20.81 -11.02
C THR A 74 -6.88 -19.71 -11.27
N GLU A 75 -6.44 -19.52 -12.52
CA GLU A 75 -5.44 -18.53 -12.89
C GLU A 75 -6.03 -17.12 -12.95
N ILE A 76 -7.30 -16.96 -13.36
CA ILE A 76 -7.94 -15.63 -13.39
C ILE A 76 -7.97 -14.99 -12.00
N THR A 77 -8.11 -15.78 -10.92
CA THR A 77 -8.02 -15.29 -9.53
C THR A 77 -6.69 -14.61 -9.25
N PHE A 78 -5.58 -15.24 -9.63
CA PHE A 78 -4.26 -14.66 -9.42
C PHE A 78 -4.03 -13.44 -10.30
N VAL A 79 -4.55 -13.43 -11.54
CA VAL A 79 -4.50 -12.27 -12.44
C VAL A 79 -5.24 -11.06 -11.85
N VAL A 80 -6.49 -11.22 -11.41
CA VAL A 80 -7.28 -10.10 -10.88
C VAL A 80 -6.75 -9.59 -9.54
N LEU A 81 -6.25 -10.49 -8.69
CA LEU A 81 -5.65 -10.11 -7.41
C LEU A 81 -4.33 -9.38 -7.60
N THR A 82 -3.45 -9.86 -8.50
CA THR A 82 -2.19 -9.15 -8.80
C THR A 82 -2.45 -7.81 -9.48
N ALA A 83 -3.45 -7.70 -10.35
CA ALA A 83 -3.87 -6.41 -10.90
C ALA A 83 -4.29 -5.44 -9.80
N LYS A 84 -5.12 -5.88 -8.85
CA LYS A 84 -5.57 -5.06 -7.72
C LYS A 84 -4.42 -4.66 -6.79
N ILE A 85 -3.51 -5.58 -6.48
CA ILE A 85 -2.31 -5.31 -5.67
C ILE A 85 -1.42 -4.28 -6.38
N THR A 86 -1.16 -4.46 -7.68
CA THR A 86 -0.37 -3.53 -8.50
C THR A 86 -1.00 -2.13 -8.52
N GLY A 87 -2.32 -2.04 -8.78
CA GLY A 87 -3.04 -0.76 -8.79
C GLY A 87 -2.97 -0.03 -7.45
N ASN A 88 -3.10 -0.76 -6.34
CA ASN A 88 -2.94 -0.18 -5.01
C ASN A 88 -1.50 0.30 -4.76
N LEU A 89 -0.48 -0.48 -5.13
CA LEU A 89 0.92 -0.10 -4.97
C LEU A 89 1.30 1.15 -5.77
N LEU A 90 0.86 1.25 -7.03
CA LEU A 90 1.05 2.44 -7.87
C LEU A 90 0.35 3.66 -7.26
N SER A 91 -0.85 3.46 -6.72
CA SER A 91 -1.60 4.53 -6.05
C SER A 91 -0.90 4.99 -4.76
N ILE A 92 -0.43 4.05 -3.93
CA ILE A 92 0.35 4.33 -2.72
C ILE A 92 1.60 5.14 -3.08
N ARG A 93 2.34 4.72 -4.11
CA ARG A 93 3.52 5.44 -4.60
C ARG A 93 3.18 6.88 -4.99
N ASN A 94 2.08 7.11 -5.71
CA ASN A 94 1.65 8.45 -6.08
C ASN A 94 1.23 9.29 -4.88
N MET A 95 0.48 8.70 -3.93
CA MET A 95 0.05 9.37 -2.71
C MET A 95 1.23 9.74 -1.81
N MET A 96 2.30 8.95 -1.83
CA MET A 96 3.55 9.25 -1.12
C MET A 96 4.17 10.56 -1.60
N TYR A 97 4.34 10.72 -2.92
CA TYR A 97 4.83 11.97 -3.51
C TYR A 97 3.87 13.15 -3.36
N ALA A 98 2.57 12.88 -3.19
CA ALA A 98 1.57 13.89 -2.90
C ALA A 98 1.51 14.27 -1.41
N GLY A 99 2.29 13.64 -0.53
CA GLY A 99 2.23 13.96 0.90
C GLY A 99 0.95 13.46 1.60
N MET A 100 0.22 12.51 1.02
CA MET A 100 -1.11 12.09 1.50
C MET A 100 -1.06 10.81 2.34
N MET A 101 -0.48 10.89 3.53
CA MET A 101 -0.25 9.73 4.40
C MET A 101 -1.53 8.96 4.76
N ASP A 102 -2.63 9.66 5.07
CA ASP A 102 -3.87 8.98 5.45
C ASP A 102 -4.47 8.20 4.27
N SER A 103 -4.38 8.76 3.05
CA SER A 103 -4.74 8.06 1.81
C SER A 103 -3.87 6.82 1.58
N ILE A 104 -2.57 6.86 1.92
CA ILE A 104 -1.70 5.67 1.84
C ILE A 104 -2.20 4.58 2.77
N LYS A 105 -2.53 4.89 4.03
CA LYS A 105 -3.08 3.92 4.99
C LYS A 105 -4.40 3.32 4.48
N CYS A 106 -5.29 4.16 3.93
CA CYS A 106 -6.54 3.72 3.32
C CYS A 106 -6.33 2.79 2.13
N LEU A 107 -5.23 2.90 1.38
CA LEU A 107 -4.87 2.02 0.27
C LEU A 107 -4.11 0.76 0.73
N GLN A 108 -3.31 0.84 1.80
CA GLN A 108 -2.60 -0.32 2.37
C GLN A 108 -3.56 -1.37 2.89
N ARG A 109 -4.70 -0.97 3.47
CA ARG A 109 -5.72 -1.92 3.94
C ARG A 109 -6.24 -2.87 2.83
N PRO A 110 -6.85 -2.38 1.73
CA PRO A 110 -7.34 -3.24 0.67
C PRO A 110 -6.21 -3.96 -0.07
N MET A 111 -4.99 -3.40 -0.11
CA MET A 111 -3.81 -4.08 -0.63
C MET A 111 -3.49 -5.35 0.19
N ILE A 112 -3.40 -5.20 1.51
CA ILE A 112 -3.15 -6.31 2.45
C ILE A 112 -4.26 -7.35 2.36
N GLU A 113 -5.52 -6.95 2.33
CA GLU A 113 -6.63 -7.90 2.18
C GLU A 113 -6.55 -8.66 0.85
N SER A 114 -6.12 -8.00 -0.23
CA SER A 114 -5.93 -8.66 -1.53
C SER A 114 -4.78 -9.67 -1.48
N ILE A 115 -3.70 -9.36 -0.75
CA ILE A 115 -2.59 -10.28 -0.48
C ILE A 115 -3.07 -11.49 0.36
N ASP A 116 -3.87 -11.27 1.40
CA ASP A 116 -4.41 -12.36 2.24
C ASP A 116 -5.31 -13.31 1.43
N ILE A 117 -6.16 -12.75 0.54
CA ILE A 117 -6.99 -13.54 -0.38
C ILE A 117 -6.10 -14.28 -1.39
N TYR A 118 -5.02 -13.66 -1.88
CA TYR A 118 -4.05 -14.29 -2.76
C TYR A 118 -3.42 -15.52 -2.10
N TYR A 119 -2.97 -15.42 -0.86
CA TYR A 119 -2.42 -16.56 -0.11
C TYR A 119 -3.46 -17.65 0.15
N ALA A 120 -4.70 -17.28 0.44
CA ALA A 120 -5.79 -18.26 0.57
C ALA A 120 -6.08 -18.99 -0.74
N ALA A 121 -5.96 -18.31 -1.89
CA ALA A 121 -6.09 -18.93 -3.21
C ALA A 121 -4.92 -19.87 -3.53
N LEU A 122 -3.69 -19.56 -3.08
CA LEU A 122 -2.56 -20.51 -3.16
C LEU A 122 -2.81 -21.79 -2.35
N ALA A 123 -3.51 -21.68 -1.23
CA ALA A 123 -3.79 -22.81 -0.33
C ALA A 123 -4.85 -23.79 -0.87
N SER A 124 -5.78 -23.30 -1.69
CA SER A 124 -6.99 -24.04 -2.04
C SER A 124 -7.49 -23.68 -3.43
N LYS A 125 -7.48 -24.66 -4.34
CA LYS A 125 -8.06 -24.52 -5.68
C LYS A 125 -9.55 -24.18 -5.62
N ASP A 126 -10.30 -24.79 -4.71
CA ASP A 126 -11.73 -24.50 -4.52
C ASP A 126 -11.96 -23.05 -4.09
N PHE A 127 -11.11 -22.51 -3.20
CA PHE A 127 -11.16 -21.11 -2.82
C PHE A 127 -10.81 -20.21 -4.02
N ALA A 128 -9.76 -20.55 -4.76
CA ALA A 128 -9.34 -19.81 -5.95
C ALA A 128 -10.46 -19.76 -7.00
N SER A 129 -11.04 -20.90 -7.39
CA SER A 129 -12.15 -20.96 -8.35
C SER A 129 -13.39 -20.24 -7.84
N GLY A 130 -13.73 -20.37 -6.55
CA GLY A 130 -14.88 -19.66 -5.97
C GLY A 130 -14.71 -18.14 -5.95
N TYR A 131 -13.49 -17.64 -5.70
CA TYR A 131 -13.22 -16.21 -5.75
C TYR A 131 -13.22 -15.67 -7.19
N GLY A 132 -12.57 -16.38 -8.11
CA GLY A 132 -12.45 -16.05 -9.53
C GLY A 132 -13.64 -16.43 -10.38
N ASN A 133 -14.82 -16.60 -9.77
CA ASN A 133 -16.03 -16.96 -10.49
C ASN A 133 -16.41 -15.85 -11.48
N ILE A 134 -16.16 -16.09 -12.77
CA ILE A 134 -16.49 -15.17 -13.87
C ILE A 134 -17.94 -15.29 -14.34
N THR A 135 -18.67 -16.30 -13.85
CA THR A 135 -20.05 -16.59 -14.29
C THR A 135 -21.10 -15.79 -13.54
N GLU A 136 -20.79 -15.31 -12.32
CA GLU A 136 -21.68 -14.51 -11.50
C GLU A 136 -21.17 -13.05 -11.41
N MET A 137 -21.91 -12.13 -12.03
CA MET A 137 -21.55 -10.71 -12.01
C MET A 137 -21.82 -10.10 -10.63
N TYR A 138 -20.79 -9.54 -10.00
CA TYR A 138 -20.86 -8.56 -8.89
C TYR A 138 -21.50 -8.95 -7.54
N ASP A 139 -22.11 -10.13 -7.36
CA ASP A 139 -22.60 -10.55 -6.03
C ASP A 139 -21.86 -11.78 -5.49
N ASN A 140 -20.71 -11.51 -4.86
CA ASN A 140 -19.91 -12.56 -4.22
C ASN A 140 -20.18 -12.63 -2.70
N LYS A 141 -21.29 -12.04 -2.19
CA LYS A 141 -21.55 -11.91 -0.74
C LYS A 141 -21.55 -13.24 0.00
N ASP A 142 -22.12 -14.28 -0.60
CA ASP A 142 -22.16 -15.60 0.01
C ASP A 142 -20.78 -16.22 0.12
N PHE A 143 -19.95 -16.11 -0.93
CA PHE A 143 -18.53 -16.49 -0.87
C PHE A 143 -17.80 -15.70 0.21
N TRP A 144 -17.96 -14.37 0.25
CA TRP A 144 -17.33 -13.50 1.24
C TRP A 144 -17.72 -13.90 2.67
N LYS A 145 -19.01 -14.10 2.94
CA LYS A 145 -19.51 -14.50 4.26
C LYS A 145 -19.03 -15.90 4.66
N LYS A 146 -18.96 -16.83 3.71
CA LYS A 146 -18.55 -18.21 3.92
C LYS A 146 -17.04 -18.33 4.15
N ASN A 147 -16.23 -17.65 3.35
CA ASN A 147 -14.80 -17.95 3.22
C ASN A 147 -13.88 -16.82 3.71
N ILE A 148 -14.32 -15.57 3.75
CA ILE A 148 -13.46 -14.42 4.07
C ILE A 148 -13.82 -13.78 5.42
N LYS A 149 -15.10 -13.48 5.64
CA LYS A 149 -15.60 -12.76 6.82
C LYS A 149 -15.18 -13.45 8.12
N ASP A 150 -15.03 -12.66 9.19
CA ASP A 150 -14.73 -13.13 10.55
C ASP A 150 -13.40 -13.90 10.63
N LYS A 151 -12.38 -13.39 9.90
CA LYS A 151 -11.03 -13.97 9.83
C LYS A 151 -10.99 -15.40 9.28
N LYS A 152 -12.02 -15.87 8.58
CA LYS A 152 -12.06 -17.23 8.01
C LYS A 152 -10.98 -17.47 6.95
N VAL A 153 -10.56 -16.42 6.25
CA VAL A 153 -9.44 -16.45 5.30
C VAL A 153 -8.14 -16.92 5.96
N TYR A 154 -8.00 -16.70 7.29
CA TYR A 154 -6.80 -17.07 8.06
C TYR A 154 -6.61 -18.56 8.17
N LYS A 155 -7.71 -19.34 8.11
CA LYS A 155 -7.63 -20.80 8.10
C LYS A 155 -6.88 -21.29 6.87
N ASN A 156 -7.21 -20.77 5.70
CA ASN A 156 -6.63 -21.22 4.43
C ASN A 156 -5.16 -20.83 4.34
N PHE A 157 -4.79 -19.59 4.66
CA PHE A 157 -3.37 -19.23 4.57
C PHE A 157 -2.51 -19.84 5.68
N ARG A 158 -3.08 -20.22 6.84
CA ARG A 158 -2.36 -21.04 7.82
C ARG A 158 -1.98 -22.39 7.22
N THR A 159 -2.93 -23.07 6.57
CA THR A 159 -2.67 -24.33 5.87
C THR A 159 -1.58 -24.16 4.82
N PHE A 160 -1.58 -23.04 4.07
CA PHE A 160 -0.52 -22.76 3.12
C PHE A 160 0.86 -22.62 3.80
N PHE A 161 0.98 -21.83 4.87
CA PHE A 161 2.23 -21.69 5.61
C PHE A 161 2.73 -22.99 6.22
N GLU A 162 1.83 -23.83 6.72
CA GLU A 162 2.16 -25.18 7.15
C GLU A 162 2.68 -26.03 5.98
N SER A 163 2.04 -25.95 4.81
CA SER A 163 2.42 -26.73 3.62
C SER A 163 3.80 -26.38 3.04
N ILE A 164 4.22 -25.12 3.18
CA ILE A 164 5.55 -24.66 2.74
C ILE A 164 6.60 -24.69 3.87
N GLY A 165 6.24 -25.26 5.04
CA GLY A 165 7.17 -25.49 6.15
C GLY A 165 7.55 -24.25 6.96
N VAL A 166 6.70 -23.20 6.99
CA VAL A 166 6.95 -22.03 7.85
C VAL A 166 6.81 -22.42 9.32
N ASP A 167 7.81 -22.11 10.14
CA ASP A 167 7.76 -22.39 11.57
C ASP A 167 6.55 -21.74 12.28
N SER A 168 5.96 -22.48 13.21
CA SER A 168 4.76 -22.05 13.94
C SER A 168 4.95 -20.72 14.71
N SER A 169 6.15 -20.43 15.20
CA SER A 169 6.44 -19.18 15.90
C SER A 169 6.48 -17.99 14.95
N ILE A 170 7.00 -18.20 13.73
CA ILE A 170 7.01 -17.20 12.64
C ILE A 170 5.57 -16.94 12.18
N GLN A 171 4.79 -18.00 11.98
CA GLN A 171 3.37 -17.87 11.64
C GLN A 171 2.65 -17.03 12.70
N LYS A 172 2.80 -17.36 14.00
CA LYS A 172 2.17 -16.61 15.09
C LYS A 172 2.53 -15.12 15.07
N LYS A 173 3.81 -14.79 14.81
CA LYS A 173 4.27 -13.40 14.66
C LYS A 173 3.61 -12.72 13.46
N PHE A 174 3.55 -13.39 12.32
CA PHE A 174 2.88 -12.88 11.11
C PHE A 174 1.41 -12.58 11.34
N PHE A 175 0.64 -13.53 11.91
CA PHE A 175 -0.79 -13.33 12.16
C PHE A 175 -1.05 -12.19 13.16
N LYS A 176 -0.23 -12.09 14.21
CA LYS A 176 -0.31 -10.98 15.17
C LYS A 176 -0.04 -9.64 14.50
N LYS A 177 1.01 -9.56 13.67
CA LYS A 177 1.34 -8.36 12.90
C LYS A 177 0.21 -8.00 11.93
N ARG A 178 -0.37 -8.98 11.23
CA ARG A 178 -1.49 -8.77 10.31
C ARG A 178 -2.72 -8.18 11.02
N GLU A 179 -3.04 -8.67 12.22
CA GLU A 179 -4.13 -8.12 13.05
C GLU A 179 -3.86 -6.67 13.48
N GLN A 180 -2.64 -6.37 13.93
CA GLN A 180 -2.22 -5.02 14.29
C GLN A 180 -2.29 -4.06 13.09
N ASN A 181 -1.80 -4.50 11.92
CA ASN A 181 -1.84 -3.73 10.69
C ASN A 181 -3.29 -3.46 10.26
N GLN A 182 -4.15 -4.47 10.33
CA GLN A 182 -5.56 -4.33 10.02
C GLN A 182 -6.24 -3.29 10.91
N GLU A 183 -6.07 -3.37 12.23
CA GLU A 183 -6.62 -2.37 13.17
C GLU A 183 -6.07 -0.97 12.90
N PHE A 184 -4.75 -0.84 12.73
CA PHE A 184 -4.09 0.43 12.49
C PHE A 184 -4.58 1.12 11.22
N PHE A 185 -4.69 0.40 10.10
CA PHE A 185 -5.19 0.97 8.84
C PHE A 185 -6.71 1.22 8.85
N SER A 186 -7.47 0.43 9.60
CA SER A 186 -8.91 0.66 9.79
C SER A 186 -9.22 1.98 10.49
N ASN A 187 -8.32 2.48 11.35
CA ASN A 187 -8.50 3.78 12.01
C ASN A 187 -8.54 4.95 11.00
N SER A 188 -7.76 4.87 9.92
CA SER A 188 -7.80 5.85 8.82
C SER A 188 -9.09 5.71 8.00
N LEU A 189 -9.51 4.47 7.68
CA LEU A 189 -10.74 4.24 6.92
C LEU A 189 -12.03 4.65 7.64
N HIS A 190 -12.05 4.55 8.97
CA HIS A 190 -13.22 4.90 9.79
C HIS A 190 -13.13 6.29 10.42
N SER A 191 -12.19 7.13 9.98
CA SER A 191 -12.02 8.51 10.44
C SER A 191 -11.97 8.63 11.97
N SER A 192 -11.14 7.80 12.62
CA SER A 192 -10.88 7.95 14.05
C SER A 192 -10.40 9.37 14.39
N PHE A 193 -10.64 9.83 15.62
CA PHE A 193 -10.14 11.15 16.02
C PHE A 193 -8.62 11.27 15.84
N ASN A 194 -7.86 10.22 16.17
CA ASN A 194 -6.40 10.22 16.02
C ASN A 194 -5.96 10.32 14.55
N SER A 195 -6.66 9.67 13.61
CA SER A 195 -6.34 9.81 12.19
C SER A 195 -6.69 11.20 11.67
N ALA A 196 -7.84 11.75 12.06
CA ALA A 196 -8.23 13.12 11.71
C ALA A 196 -7.26 14.17 12.29
N PHE A 197 -6.83 14.00 13.55
CA PHE A 197 -5.88 14.88 14.20
C PHE A 197 -4.50 14.81 13.52
N ALA A 198 -4.00 13.61 13.20
CA ALA A 198 -2.76 13.43 12.45
C ALA A 198 -2.81 14.06 11.04
N ALA A 199 -3.98 14.01 10.39
CA ALA A 199 -4.20 14.68 9.11
C ALA A 199 -4.19 16.20 9.25
N TYR A 200 -4.68 16.74 10.37
CA TYR A 200 -4.60 18.17 10.68
C TYR A 200 -3.16 18.61 11.00
N THR A 201 -2.52 18.03 12.02
CA THR A 201 -1.19 18.45 12.47
C THR A 201 -0.27 17.26 12.71
N MET A 202 0.95 17.36 12.20
CA MET A 202 2.03 16.40 12.45
C MET A 202 3.36 17.10 12.15
N PRO A 203 4.43 16.82 12.91
CA PRO A 203 5.76 17.29 12.55
C PRO A 203 6.18 16.82 11.16
N ASN A 204 6.83 17.70 10.40
CA ASN A 204 7.53 17.30 9.19
C ASN A 204 8.70 16.36 9.54
N ILE A 205 9.12 15.55 8.57
CA ILE A 205 10.18 14.53 8.77
C ILE A 205 11.53 15.11 9.25
N ASP A 206 11.79 16.38 8.95
CA ASP A 206 12.98 17.14 9.33
C ASP A 206 12.83 17.88 10.68
N PHE A 207 11.67 17.75 11.34
CA PHE A 207 11.30 18.50 12.54
C PHE A 207 11.39 20.03 12.41
N SER A 208 11.50 20.58 11.19
CA SER A 208 11.66 22.03 10.99
C SER A 208 10.38 22.80 11.34
N SER A 209 9.23 22.14 11.23
CA SER A 209 7.91 22.75 11.43
C SER A 209 6.82 21.69 11.61
N TYR A 210 5.70 22.11 12.18
CA TYR A 210 4.44 21.37 12.10
C TYR A 210 3.74 21.77 10.81
N SER A 211 3.32 20.79 10.01
CA SER A 211 2.51 21.06 8.82
C SER A 211 1.02 20.92 9.12
N SER A 212 0.33 22.06 9.03
CA SER A 212 -1.14 22.14 8.95
C SER A 212 -1.65 22.21 7.51
N ASP A 213 -0.79 21.90 6.53
CA ASP A 213 -1.15 21.95 5.12
C ASP A 213 -2.11 20.80 4.78
N VAL A 214 -3.23 21.15 4.14
CA VAL A 214 -4.27 20.21 3.70
C VAL A 214 -3.96 19.62 2.32
N PHE A 215 -2.98 20.16 1.59
CA PHE A 215 -2.59 19.72 0.25
C PHE A 215 -1.47 18.67 0.24
N GLY A 216 -0.99 18.24 1.41
CA GLY A 216 -0.01 17.18 1.56
C GLY A 216 1.16 17.57 2.49
N LYS A 217 1.73 16.56 3.15
CA LYS A 217 2.87 16.71 4.06
C LYS A 217 3.71 15.43 4.17
N ILE A 218 5.02 15.59 4.24
CA ILE A 218 5.98 14.51 4.52
C ILE A 218 6.33 14.56 5.99
N THR A 219 5.76 13.64 6.75
CA THR A 219 5.77 13.68 8.22
C THR A 219 6.72 12.64 8.81
N THR A 220 7.01 12.78 10.09
CA THR A 220 7.75 11.80 10.91
C THR A 220 7.18 10.37 10.88
N ALA A 221 5.92 10.18 10.49
CA ALA A 221 5.31 8.87 10.38
C ALA A 221 5.61 8.13 9.06
N TYR A 222 6.23 8.80 8.06
CA TYR A 222 6.56 8.18 6.76
C TYR A 222 7.53 7.00 6.85
N PRO A 223 8.66 7.09 7.59
CA PRO A 223 9.61 5.99 7.71
C PRO A 223 8.95 4.70 8.17
N LYS A 224 8.18 4.74 9.27
CA LYS A 224 7.45 3.58 9.78
C LYS A 224 6.48 2.99 8.75
N MET A 225 5.74 3.84 8.05
CA MET A 225 4.82 3.41 7.00
C MET A 225 5.55 2.74 5.83
N LEU A 226 6.73 3.24 5.45
CA LEU A 226 7.60 2.63 4.44
C LEU A 226 8.15 1.29 4.91
N VAL A 227 8.58 1.14 6.17
CA VAL A 227 8.99 -0.16 6.74
C VAL A 227 7.88 -1.18 6.58
N GLU A 228 6.66 -0.81 6.98
CA GLU A 228 5.50 -1.71 6.90
C GLU A 228 5.17 -2.07 5.45
N LEU A 229 5.18 -1.09 4.54
CA LEU A 229 4.91 -1.32 3.12
C LEU A 229 5.97 -2.24 2.49
N LEU A 230 7.25 -1.95 2.69
CA LEU A 230 8.35 -2.75 2.15
C LEU A 230 8.33 -4.17 2.71
N SER A 231 8.02 -4.33 4.00
CA SER A 231 7.86 -5.63 4.66
C SER A 231 6.75 -6.46 4.01
N GLU A 232 5.62 -5.86 3.65
CA GLU A 232 4.52 -6.56 2.98
C GLU A 232 4.89 -6.93 1.53
N VAL A 233 5.51 -6.01 0.79
CA VAL A 233 5.91 -6.24 -0.61
C VAL A 233 6.97 -7.34 -0.69
N ILE A 234 8.02 -7.30 0.14
CA ILE A 234 9.06 -8.34 0.10
C ILE A 234 8.51 -9.71 0.49
N SER A 235 7.63 -9.78 1.50
CA SER A 235 6.99 -11.03 1.92
C SER A 235 6.14 -11.61 0.78
N PHE A 236 5.37 -10.75 0.08
CA PHE A 236 4.58 -11.15 -1.07
C PHE A 236 5.46 -11.70 -2.21
N LEU A 237 6.55 -11.01 -2.53
CA LEU A 237 7.48 -11.47 -3.57
C LEU A 237 8.19 -12.76 -3.18
N GLN A 238 8.61 -12.91 -1.93
CA GLN A 238 9.25 -14.13 -1.41
C GLN A 238 8.31 -15.34 -1.50
N ILE A 239 7.04 -15.17 -1.11
CA ILE A 239 6.03 -16.24 -1.21
C ILE A 239 5.80 -16.63 -2.67
N ASN A 240 5.75 -15.66 -3.58
CA ASN A 240 5.59 -15.94 -5.02
C ASN A 240 6.84 -16.61 -5.62
N SER A 241 8.03 -16.16 -5.24
CA SER A 241 9.30 -16.80 -5.60
C SER A 241 9.31 -18.28 -5.20
N HIS A 242 8.86 -18.58 -3.98
CA HIS A 242 8.71 -19.95 -3.50
C HIS A 242 7.62 -20.72 -4.27
N ALA A 243 6.46 -20.11 -4.50
CA ALA A 243 5.34 -20.75 -5.20
C ALA A 243 5.67 -21.08 -6.66
N ILE A 244 6.43 -20.22 -7.35
CA ILE A 244 6.91 -20.44 -8.72
C ILE A 244 7.97 -21.54 -8.74
N THR A 245 8.93 -21.50 -7.81
CA THR A 245 10.03 -22.48 -7.76
C THR A 245 9.53 -23.90 -7.47
N ASN A 246 8.48 -24.04 -6.66
CA ASN A 246 7.89 -25.32 -6.28
C ASN A 246 6.66 -25.69 -7.13
N GLU A 247 6.42 -24.98 -8.24
CA GLU A 247 5.32 -25.25 -9.17
C GLU A 247 3.91 -25.29 -8.51
N ILE A 248 3.73 -24.54 -7.42
CA ILE A 248 2.44 -24.40 -6.73
C ILE A 248 1.45 -23.65 -7.64
N ILE A 249 1.93 -22.61 -8.31
CA ILE A 249 1.21 -21.94 -9.39
C ILE A 249 1.59 -22.64 -10.70
N LEU A 250 0.69 -23.48 -11.18
CA LEU A 250 0.84 -24.29 -12.41
C LEU A 250 0.59 -23.45 -13.67
N ALA A 251 1.32 -22.35 -13.84
CA ALA A 251 1.24 -21.53 -15.04
C ALA A 251 2.42 -21.81 -15.98
N SER A 252 2.13 -21.86 -17.29
CA SER A 252 3.18 -21.85 -18.31
C SER A 252 3.76 -20.44 -18.42
N TYR A 253 4.89 -20.18 -17.78
CA TYR A 253 5.49 -18.85 -17.75
C TYR A 253 6.31 -18.56 -19.02
N ASN A 254 6.31 -17.29 -19.42
CA ASN A 254 7.36 -16.77 -20.28
C ASN A 254 8.68 -16.72 -19.47
N GLU A 255 9.70 -17.47 -19.89
CA GLU A 255 10.99 -17.55 -19.19
C GLU A 255 11.70 -16.19 -19.05
N GLY A 256 11.50 -15.27 -20.01
CA GLY A 256 12.02 -13.90 -19.91
C GLY A 256 11.37 -13.13 -18.77
N LEU A 257 10.04 -13.16 -18.66
CA LEU A 257 9.31 -12.50 -17.57
C LEU A 257 9.63 -13.12 -16.20
N LYS A 258 9.76 -14.45 -16.15
CA LYS A 258 10.21 -15.18 -14.96
C LYS A 258 11.60 -14.71 -14.52
N THR A 259 12.54 -14.59 -15.45
CA THR A 259 13.89 -14.07 -15.18
C THR A 259 13.86 -12.65 -14.63
N LEU A 260 13.04 -11.77 -15.22
CA LEU A 260 12.88 -10.39 -14.75
C LEU A 260 12.26 -10.31 -13.35
N PHE A 261 11.27 -11.14 -13.04
CA PHE A 261 10.69 -11.26 -11.70
C PHE A 261 11.77 -11.63 -10.66
N PHE A 262 12.51 -12.72 -10.89
CA PHE A 262 13.54 -13.17 -9.96
C PHE A 262 14.69 -12.16 -9.82
N HIS A 263 15.07 -11.48 -10.91
CA HIS A 263 16.06 -10.41 -10.86
C HIS A 263 15.62 -9.26 -9.94
N ASN A 264 14.41 -8.73 -10.14
CA ASN A 264 13.91 -7.62 -9.32
C ASN A 264 13.65 -8.04 -7.87
N TYR A 265 13.17 -9.26 -7.63
CA TYR A 265 13.04 -9.83 -6.28
C TYR A 265 14.40 -9.89 -5.57
N SER A 266 15.41 -10.51 -6.19
CA SER A 266 16.75 -10.65 -5.60
C SER A 266 17.39 -9.28 -5.35
N LYS A 267 17.19 -8.32 -6.28
CA LYS A 267 17.66 -6.95 -6.12
C LYS A 267 16.99 -6.25 -4.93
N MET A 268 15.67 -6.39 -4.78
CA MET A 268 14.93 -5.83 -3.65
C MET A 268 15.39 -6.44 -2.32
N GLU A 269 15.56 -7.76 -2.28
CA GLU A 269 16.03 -8.48 -1.09
C GLU A 269 17.40 -7.98 -0.62
N ALA A 270 18.38 -7.91 -1.53
CA ALA A 270 19.72 -7.40 -1.22
C ALA A 270 19.72 -5.93 -0.74
N LEU A 271 18.85 -5.09 -1.31
CA LEU A 271 18.72 -3.70 -0.88
C LEU A 271 18.01 -3.57 0.46
N ILE A 272 17.00 -4.39 0.75
CA ILE A 272 16.36 -4.43 2.06
C ILE A 272 17.36 -4.88 3.13
N GLU A 273 18.20 -5.88 2.83
CA GLU A 273 19.26 -6.31 3.76
C GLU A 273 20.25 -5.17 4.04
N SER A 274 20.62 -4.40 3.01
CA SER A 274 21.62 -3.34 3.11
C SER A 274 21.10 -2.03 3.73
N PHE A 275 19.85 -1.66 3.44
CA PHE A 275 19.26 -0.35 3.80
C PHE A 275 18.11 -0.45 4.81
N GLY A 276 17.46 -1.61 4.93
CA GLY A 276 16.37 -1.83 5.87
C GLY A 276 16.73 -1.51 7.33
N PRO A 277 17.90 -1.92 7.85
CA PRO A 277 18.33 -1.56 9.21
C PRO A 277 18.36 -0.04 9.45
N LYS A 278 18.84 0.74 8.47
CA LYS A 278 18.90 2.21 8.56
C LYS A 278 17.51 2.86 8.58
N LEU A 279 16.55 2.28 7.85
CA LEU A 279 15.17 2.77 7.89
C LEU A 279 14.51 2.52 9.25
N VAL A 280 14.81 1.37 9.86
CA VAL A 280 14.34 1.03 11.20
C VAL A 280 14.99 1.94 12.25
N GLU A 281 16.30 2.19 12.14
CA GLU A 281 17.03 3.14 12.97
C GLU A 281 16.41 4.55 12.89
N LEU A 282 16.21 5.08 11.69
CA LEU A 282 15.53 6.36 11.47
C LEU A 282 14.13 6.40 12.09
N THR A 283 13.39 5.30 11.99
CA THR A 283 12.05 5.19 12.62
C THR A 283 12.13 5.28 14.15
N ASN A 284 13.14 4.66 14.75
CA ASN A 284 13.34 4.68 16.20
C ASN A 284 13.82 6.06 16.66
N GLU A 285 14.79 6.67 15.98
CA GLU A 285 15.28 8.03 16.28
C GLU A 285 14.14 9.05 16.27
N ILE A 286 13.28 8.98 15.26
CA ILE A 286 12.10 9.85 15.17
C ILE A 286 11.12 9.61 16.33
N GLN A 287 10.91 8.35 16.72
CA GLN A 287 10.01 8.02 17.81
C GLN A 287 10.55 8.49 19.16
N GLU A 288 11.86 8.38 19.38
CA GLU A 288 12.54 8.90 20.57
C GLU A 288 12.47 10.43 20.61
N ALA A 289 12.80 11.12 19.51
CA ALA A 289 12.70 12.58 19.42
C ALA A 289 11.27 13.10 19.67
N PHE A 290 10.26 12.37 19.19
CA PHE A 290 8.86 12.72 19.46
C PHE A 290 8.51 12.56 20.94
N HIS A 291 9.00 11.49 21.59
CA HIS A 291 8.78 11.27 23.01
C HIS A 291 9.43 12.37 23.86
N ASP A 292 10.67 12.75 23.54
CA ASP A 292 11.39 13.80 24.26
C ASP A 292 10.72 15.18 24.08
N ALA A 293 10.21 15.49 22.88
CA ALA A 293 9.51 16.73 22.60
C ALA A 293 8.14 16.85 23.31
N GLU A 294 7.45 15.73 23.56
CA GLU A 294 6.22 15.70 24.36
C GLU A 294 6.51 15.99 25.84
N VAL A 295 7.67 15.57 26.36
CA VAL A 295 8.09 15.82 27.75
C VAL A 295 8.38 17.31 28.00
N GLU A 296 8.87 18.05 27.01
CA GLU A 296 9.22 19.47 27.16
C GLU A 296 8.06 20.45 26.90
N ASN A 297 7.05 20.09 26.11
CA ASN A 297 6.01 21.04 25.65
C ASN A 297 4.61 20.82 26.24
N TRP A 298 4.42 19.82 27.12
CA TRP A 298 3.15 19.53 27.80
C TRP A 298 3.25 19.55 29.34
N VAL A 299 4.35 20.07 29.90
CA VAL A 299 4.52 20.39 31.33
C VAL A 299 4.59 21.90 31.53
#